data_AF-A0A1V5T9J5-F1
#
_entry.id   AF-A0A1V5T9J5-F1
#
_cell.length_a   1.000
_cell.length_b   1.000
_cell.length_c   1.000
_cell.angle_alpha   90.00
_cell.angle_beta   90.00
_cell.angle_gamma   90.00
#
_symmetry.space_group_name_H-M   'P 1'
#
loop_
_entity.id
_entity.type
_entity.pdbx_description
1 polymer ?
#
loop_
_entity_poly.entity_id
_entity_poly.type
_entity_poly.pdbx_seq_one_letter_code
_entity_poly.pdbx_strand_id
1 'polypeptide(L)'
;MEVACGMRKELQIYGQDYDTRDGTCIRDYVHVSDLAVAHVNALGYISSKNESLTVNLGSENGVSVTEMVEAARRITGKEIPARYVGRRPGDASALYATSALARKLIGWDPKFSDVDTIITSTWNVYRMHTEKKA
;
A
#
# COMPACT_ATOMS: atom_id res chain seq x y z
N MET A 1 1.46 -11.01 -2.24
CA MET A 1 2.37 -11.73 -3.16
C MET A 1 2.55 -13.20 -2.83
N GLU A 2 2.37 -13.64 -1.59
CA GLU A 2 2.52 -15.06 -1.20
C GLU A 2 1.71 -16.05 -2.06
N VAL A 3 0.48 -15.71 -2.45
CA VAL A 3 -0.32 -16.57 -3.35
C VAL A 3 0.28 -16.61 -4.76
N ALA A 4 0.72 -15.45 -5.28
CA ALA A 4 1.33 -15.33 -6.60
C ALA A 4 2.63 -16.16 -6.74
N CYS A 5 3.40 -16.29 -5.66
CA CYS A 5 4.61 -17.13 -5.62
C CYS A 5 4.37 -18.55 -5.06
N GLY A 6 3.11 -18.96 -4.83
CA GLY A 6 2.77 -20.31 -4.40
C GLY A 6 3.03 -20.64 -2.92
N MET A 7 3.39 -19.66 -2.09
CA MET A 7 3.54 -19.84 -0.64
C MET A 7 2.19 -20.02 0.08
N ARG A 8 1.10 -19.51 -0.51
CA ARG A 8 -0.28 -19.72 -0.05
C ARG A 8 -1.16 -20.16 -1.22
N LYS A 9 -2.22 -20.92 -0.91
CA LYS A 9 -3.16 -21.43 -1.93
C LYS A 9 -4.13 -20.36 -2.44
N GLU A 10 -4.55 -19.44 -1.58
CA GLU A 10 -5.57 -18.44 -1.89
C GLU A 10 -5.44 -17.19 -1.00
N LEU A 11 -6.00 -16.08 -1.48
CA LEU A 11 -6.19 -14.84 -0.74
C LEU A 11 -7.62 -14.78 -0.20
N GLN A 12 -7.78 -14.26 1.02
CA GLN A 12 -9.10 -13.94 1.57
C GLN A 12 -9.34 -12.43 1.50
N ILE A 13 -10.43 -12.03 0.86
CA ILE A 13 -10.92 -10.65 0.82
C ILE A 13 -12.01 -10.50 1.88
N TYR A 14 -11.77 -9.65 2.87
CA TYR A 14 -12.65 -9.51 4.04
C TYR A 14 -13.72 -8.45 3.77
N GLY A 15 -14.94 -8.89 3.51
CA GLY A 15 -16.08 -8.05 3.16
C GLY A 15 -16.17 -7.71 1.67
N GLN A 16 -17.41 -7.59 1.18
CA GLN A 16 -17.75 -7.30 -0.22
C GLN A 16 -18.97 -6.36 -0.33
N ASP A 17 -19.35 -5.76 0.78
CA ASP A 17 -20.59 -5.02 1.00
C ASP A 17 -20.34 -3.69 1.73
N TYR A 18 -19.09 -3.20 1.74
CA TYR A 18 -18.77 -1.86 2.24
C TYR A 18 -19.36 -0.78 1.33
N ASP A 19 -19.61 0.40 1.90
CA ASP A 19 -20.01 1.59 1.15
C ASP A 19 -18.81 2.19 0.40
N THR A 20 -18.37 1.47 -0.63
CA THR A 20 -17.24 1.81 -1.51
C THR A 20 -17.59 1.44 -2.95
N ARG A 21 -16.78 1.92 -3.90
CA ARG A 21 -17.04 1.75 -5.33
C ARG A 21 -17.12 0.31 -5.84
N ASP A 22 -16.57 -0.66 -5.12
CA ASP A 22 -16.62 -2.08 -5.47
C ASP A 22 -16.97 -3.00 -4.30
N GLY A 23 -17.49 -2.44 -3.21
CA GLY A 23 -17.87 -3.18 -2.02
C GLY A 23 -16.71 -3.64 -1.12
N THR A 24 -15.45 -3.42 -1.52
CA THR A 24 -14.27 -3.77 -0.69
C THR A 24 -13.63 -2.56 -0.03
N CYS A 25 -12.88 -2.80 1.05
CA CYS A 25 -12.17 -1.75 1.77
C CYS A 25 -11.26 -0.93 0.86
N ILE A 26 -11.29 0.40 0.99
CA ILE A 26 -10.34 1.32 0.35
C ILE A 26 -9.26 1.71 1.37
N ARG A 27 -7.99 1.64 0.98
CA ARG A 27 -6.83 2.02 1.80
C ARG A 27 -5.86 2.89 1.01
N ASP A 28 -5.13 3.72 1.73
CA ASP A 28 -4.00 4.49 1.20
C ASP A 28 -2.72 3.66 1.34
N TYR A 29 -2.13 3.31 0.20
CA TYR A 29 -0.90 2.54 0.15
C TYR A 29 0.27 3.47 -0.17
N VAL A 30 1.25 3.50 0.73
CA VAL A 30 2.48 4.29 0.57
C VAL A 30 3.64 3.34 0.34
N HIS A 31 4.44 3.62 -0.69
CA HIS A 31 5.64 2.85 -0.96
C HIS A 31 6.68 3.04 0.16
N VAL A 32 7.31 1.96 0.60
CA VAL A 32 8.24 1.98 1.75
C VAL A 32 9.42 2.94 1.54
N SER A 33 9.92 3.07 0.31
CA SER A 33 10.97 4.05 -0.01
C SER A 33 10.48 5.50 0.09
N ASP A 34 9.24 5.80 -0.29
CA ASP A 34 8.66 7.14 -0.11
C ASP A 34 8.54 7.46 1.37
N LEU A 35 8.10 6.47 2.17
CA LEU A 35 8.01 6.60 3.61
C LEU A 35 9.38 6.85 4.24
N ALA A 36 10.43 6.13 3.80
CA ALA A 36 11.79 6.32 4.28
C ALA A 36 12.32 7.75 4.00
N VAL A 37 12.07 8.27 2.79
CA VAL A 37 12.44 9.66 2.43
C VAL A 37 11.74 10.67 3.34
N ALA A 38 10.46 10.46 3.67
CA ALA A 38 9.74 11.34 4.59
C ALA A 38 10.42 11.44 5.96
N HIS A 39 10.93 10.32 6.48
CA HIS A 39 11.61 10.28 7.78
C HIS A 39 12.95 11.02 7.74
N VAL A 40 13.72 10.90 6.65
CA VAL A 40 14.96 11.67 6.46
C VAL A 40 14.67 13.17 6.39
N ASN A 41 13.62 13.57 5.66
CA ASN A 41 13.21 14.96 5.58
C ASN A 41 12.72 15.51 6.93
N ALA A 42 11.96 14.71 7.69
CA ALA A 42 11.49 15.06 9.03
C ALA A 42 12.66 15.28 9.99
N LEU A 43 13.69 14.43 9.94
CA LEU A 43 14.92 14.62 10.72
C LEU A 43 15.60 15.94 10.35
N GLY A 44 15.71 16.26 9.05
CA GLY A 44 16.26 17.54 8.59
C GLY A 44 15.47 18.75 9.08
N TYR A 45 14.14 18.65 9.10
CA TYR A 45 13.25 19.69 9.64
C TYR A 45 13.48 19.89 11.14
N ILE A 46 13.43 18.82 11.94
CA ILE A 46 13.61 18.89 13.40
C ILE A 46 15.00 19.46 13.74
N SER A 47 16.05 18.98 13.06
CA SER A 47 17.42 19.44 13.29
C SER A 47 17.61 20.93 12.97
N SER A 48 16.98 21.42 11.90
CA SER A 48 17.11 22.82 11.47
C SER A 48 16.18 23.80 12.20
N LYS A 49 15.00 23.35 12.64
CA LYS A 49 13.97 24.19 13.28
C LYS A 49 13.94 24.07 14.80
N ASN A 50 14.45 22.97 15.36
CA ASN A 50 14.33 22.62 16.77
C ASN A 50 12.85 22.60 17.26
N GLU A 51 11.95 22.11 16.39
CA GLU A 51 10.52 22.01 16.64
C GLU A 51 10.03 20.57 16.46
N SER A 52 9.01 20.17 17.21
CA SER A 52 8.32 18.89 16.98
C SER A 52 7.47 18.95 15.71
N LEU A 53 7.30 17.80 15.07
CA LEU A 53 6.55 17.66 13.82
C LEU A 53 5.48 16.59 13.96
N THR A 54 4.26 16.88 13.50
CA THR A 54 3.20 15.89 13.33
C THR A 54 2.58 16.10 11.96
N VAL A 55 2.74 15.12 11.08
CA VAL A 55 2.24 15.15 9.70
C VAL A 55 1.73 13.78 9.31
N ASN A 56 0.74 13.75 8.42
CA ASN A 56 0.31 12.53 7.76
C ASN A 56 1.22 12.23 6.56
N LEU A 57 1.45 10.95 6.32
CA LEU A 57 2.18 10.44 5.16
C LEU A 57 1.25 9.49 4.40
N GLY A 58 0.61 10.02 3.36
CA GLY A 58 -0.31 9.28 2.47
C GLY A 58 0.00 9.54 1.00
N SER A 59 -0.48 8.67 0.12
CA SER A 59 -0.47 8.90 -1.33
C SER A 59 -1.63 9.81 -1.77
N GLU A 60 -2.62 10.02 -0.91
CA GLU A 60 -3.91 10.67 -1.19
C GLU A 60 -4.79 9.92 -2.19
N ASN A 61 -4.32 8.77 -2.68
CA ASN A 61 -5.01 7.92 -3.64
C ASN A 61 -5.46 6.64 -2.94
N GLY A 62 -6.76 6.53 -2.65
CA GLY A 62 -7.33 5.33 -2.08
C GLY A 62 -7.46 4.22 -3.11
N VAL A 63 -6.93 3.03 -2.82
CA VAL A 63 -7.05 1.81 -3.64
C VAL A 63 -7.89 0.78 -2.89
N SER A 64 -8.85 0.16 -3.58
CA SER A 64 -9.66 -0.90 -3.01
C SER A 64 -8.91 -2.23 -2.95
N VAL A 65 -9.40 -3.19 -2.16
CA VAL A 65 -8.80 -4.53 -2.14
C VAL A 65 -8.95 -5.22 -3.50
N THR A 66 -10.10 -5.08 -4.16
CA THR A 66 -10.31 -5.67 -5.49
C THR A 66 -9.37 -5.07 -6.53
N GLU A 67 -9.22 -3.75 -6.59
CA GLU A 67 -8.28 -3.10 -7.50
C GLU A 67 -6.83 -3.54 -7.26
N MET A 68 -6.43 -3.68 -5.99
CA MET A 68 -5.11 -4.17 -5.63
C MET A 68 -4.87 -5.60 -6.12
N VAL A 69 -5.87 -6.48 -6.00
CA VAL A 69 -5.79 -7.86 -6.49
C VAL A 69 -5.73 -7.92 -8.01
N GLU A 70 -6.53 -7.12 -8.72
CA GLU A 70 -6.49 -7.06 -10.19
C GLU A 70 -5.17 -6.49 -10.71
N ALA A 71 -4.63 -5.44 -10.08
CA ALA A 71 -3.30 -4.93 -10.40
C ALA A 71 -2.23 -6.01 -10.18
N ALA A 72 -2.30 -6.74 -9.06
CA ALA A 72 -1.40 -7.86 -8.81
C ALA A 72 -1.47 -8.95 -9.89
N ARG A 73 -2.67 -9.36 -10.31
CA ARG A 73 -2.87 -10.35 -11.39
C ARG A 73 -2.25 -9.87 -12.69
N ARG A 74 -2.56 -8.64 -13.10
CA ARG A 74 -2.05 -8.02 -14.32
C ARG A 74 -0.53 -7.94 -14.35
N ILE A 75 0.10 -7.48 -13.26
CA ILE A 75 1.55 -7.24 -13.21
C ILE A 75 2.33 -8.55 -13.06
N THR A 76 1.83 -9.50 -12.27
CA THR A 76 2.53 -10.76 -12.03
C THR A 76 2.27 -11.80 -13.12
N GLY A 77 1.18 -11.66 -13.89
CA GLY A 77 0.70 -12.68 -14.82
C GLY A 77 0.22 -13.97 -14.13
N LYS A 78 -0.06 -13.93 -12.82
CA LYS A 78 -0.51 -15.07 -12.02
C LYS A 78 -2.01 -14.98 -11.75
N GLU A 79 -2.66 -16.13 -11.61
CA GLU A 79 -4.09 -16.23 -11.33
C GLU A 79 -4.50 -15.59 -10.00
N ILE A 80 -3.68 -15.74 -8.96
CA ILE A 80 -3.94 -15.26 -7.58
C ILE A 80 -5.38 -15.60 -7.14
N PRO A 81 -5.70 -16.88 -6.85
CA PRO A 81 -7.02 -17.24 -6.37
C PRO A 81 -7.40 -16.41 -5.14
N ALA A 82 -8.60 -15.82 -5.18
CA ALA A 82 -9.11 -14.99 -4.09
C ALA A 82 -10.57 -15.34 -3.82
N ARG A 83 -10.96 -15.38 -2.54
CA ARG A 83 -12.35 -15.57 -2.11
C ARG A 83 -12.78 -14.49 -1.13
N TYR A 84 -14.04 -14.09 -1.23
CA TYR A 84 -14.66 -13.21 -0.26
C TYR A 84 -15.02 -13.98 1.01
N VAL A 85 -14.78 -13.36 2.16
CA VAL A 85 -15.14 -13.85 3.49
C VAL A 85 -15.84 -12.72 4.27
N GLY A 86 -16.37 -13.03 5.45
CA GLY A 86 -17.00 -12.03 6.31
C GLY A 86 -16.09 -10.84 6.62
N ARG A 87 -16.69 -9.68 6.93
CA ARG A 87 -15.95 -8.48 7.34
C ARG A 87 -15.07 -8.78 8.55
N ARG A 88 -13.91 -8.14 8.61
CA ARG A 88 -13.06 -8.16 9.80
C ARG A 88 -13.57 -7.09 10.78
N PRO A 89 -13.87 -7.44 12.05
CA PRO A 89 -14.31 -6.45 13.03
C PRO A 89 -13.31 -5.29 13.15
N GLY A 90 -13.81 -4.06 13.09
CA GLY A 90 -13.00 -2.84 13.20
C GLY A 90 -12.53 -2.24 11.86
N ASP A 91 -12.71 -2.92 10.73
CA ASP A 91 -12.38 -2.34 9.43
C ASP A 91 -13.36 -1.22 9.03
N ALA A 92 -12.80 -0.04 8.72
CA ALA A 92 -13.54 1.06 8.10
C ALA A 92 -13.68 0.84 6.58
N SER A 93 -14.78 1.33 5.98
CA SER A 93 -15.03 1.23 4.52
C SER A 93 -13.91 1.85 3.70
N ALA A 94 -13.52 3.09 4.01
CA ALA A 94 -12.46 3.80 3.32
C ALA A 94 -11.58 4.57 4.32
N LEU A 95 -10.26 4.50 4.13
CA LEU A 95 -9.29 5.21 4.96
C LEU A 95 -8.09 5.65 4.12
N TYR A 96 -7.90 6.96 3.99
CA TYR A 96 -6.77 7.56 3.29
C TYR A 96 -6.43 8.92 3.87
N ALA A 97 -5.19 9.37 3.67
CA ALA A 97 -4.67 10.54 4.36
C ALA A 97 -4.27 11.64 3.38
N THR A 98 -4.52 12.90 3.74
CA THR A 98 -3.90 14.03 3.04
C THR A 98 -2.46 14.24 3.47
N SER A 99 -1.60 14.58 2.52
CA SER A 99 -0.17 14.82 2.69
C SER A 99 0.20 16.29 2.53
N ALA A 100 -0.80 17.18 2.53
CA ALA A 100 -0.61 18.62 2.34
C ALA A 100 0.40 19.23 3.33
N LEU A 101 0.33 18.83 4.61
CA LEU A 101 1.24 19.36 5.62
C LEU A 101 2.67 18.82 5.47
N ALA A 102 2.82 17.55 5.10
CA ALA A 102 4.13 16.95 4.81
C ALA A 102 4.79 17.61 3.59
N ARG A 103 4.03 17.84 2.51
CA ARG A 103 4.50 18.62 1.35
C ARG A 103 4.97 20.01 1.74
N LYS A 104 4.17 20.71 2.56
CA LYS A 104 4.46 22.08 2.99
C LYS A 104 5.68 22.19 3.90
N LEU A 105 5.78 21.34 4.91
CA LEU A 105 6.78 21.50 5.98
C LEU A 105 8.10 20.80 5.68
N ILE A 106 8.04 19.60 5.09
CA ILE A 106 9.22 18.75 4.90
C ILE A 106 9.47 18.44 3.42
N GLY A 107 8.79 19.13 2.50
CA GLY A 107 8.98 18.96 1.06
C GLY A 107 8.72 17.53 0.57
N TRP A 108 7.96 16.72 1.32
CA TRP A 108 7.76 15.32 0.99
C TRP A 108 6.67 15.16 -0.07
N ASP A 109 7.03 14.56 -1.19
CA ASP A 109 6.13 14.22 -2.29
C ASP A 109 6.41 12.78 -2.75
N PRO A 110 5.48 11.83 -2.54
CA PRO A 110 5.71 10.42 -2.85
C PRO A 110 5.90 10.21 -4.36
N LYS A 111 6.91 9.41 -4.73
CA LYS A 111 7.29 9.17 -6.14
C LYS A 111 6.97 7.75 -6.62
N PHE A 112 6.76 6.82 -5.72
CA PHE A 112 6.63 5.38 -6.01
C PHE A 112 5.32 4.78 -5.50
N SER A 113 4.42 5.60 -4.98
CA SER A 113 3.20 5.16 -4.30
C SER A 113 2.02 4.91 -5.22
N ASP A 114 2.21 4.86 -6.54
CA ASP A 114 1.21 4.32 -7.45
C ASP A 114 1.13 2.79 -7.31
N VAL A 115 -0.07 2.24 -7.57
CA VAL A 115 -0.35 0.80 -7.35
C VAL A 115 0.56 -0.11 -8.17
N ASP A 116 0.93 0.30 -9.39
CA ASP A 116 1.73 -0.52 -10.29
C ASP A 116 3.17 -0.62 -9.80
N THR A 117 3.75 0.50 -9.36
CA THR A 117 5.10 0.54 -8.78
C THR A 117 5.17 -0.23 -7.46
N ILE A 118 4.18 -0.07 -6.57
CA ILE A 118 4.11 -0.82 -5.29
C ILE A 118 4.08 -2.33 -5.55
N ILE A 119 3.22 -2.78 -6.47
CA ILE A 119 3.09 -4.19 -6.80
C ILE A 119 4.36 -4.72 -7.47
N THR A 120 4.91 -3.99 -8.44
CA THR A 120 6.11 -4.39 -9.19
C THR A 120 7.32 -4.54 -8.27
N SER A 121 7.58 -3.54 -7.43
CA SER A 121 8.70 -3.57 -6.46
C SER A 121 8.57 -4.73 -5.48
N THR A 122 7.37 -4.93 -4.92
CA THR A 122 7.10 -6.05 -4.00
C THR A 122 7.27 -7.39 -4.71
N TRP A 123 6.76 -7.53 -5.93
CA TRP A 123 6.86 -8.77 -6.70
C TRP A 123 8.32 -9.16 -6.99
N ASN A 124 9.16 -8.20 -7.36
CA ASN A 124 10.58 -8.44 -7.60
C ASN A 124 11.28 -9.06 -6.37
N VAL A 125 10.95 -8.58 -5.17
CA VAL A 125 11.49 -9.14 -3.91
C VAL A 125 11.01 -10.58 -3.69
N TYR A 126 9.71 -10.83 -3.87
CA TYR A 126 9.14 -12.17 -3.68
C TYR A 126 9.70 -13.19 -4.66
N ARG A 127 9.85 -12.82 -5.94
CA ARG A 127 10.36 -13.73 -6.98
C ARG A 127 11.81 -14.15 -6.72
N MET A 128 12.67 -13.19 -6.34
CA MET A 128 14.06 -13.48 -5.96
C MET A 128 14.17 -14.43 -4.76
N HIS A 129 13.25 -14.32 -3.78
CA HIS A 129 13.27 -15.18 -2.60
C HIS A 129 12.82 -16.61 -2.90
N THR A 130 11.91 -16.79 -3.86
CA THR A 130 11.46 -18.12 -4.29
C THR A 130 12.45 -18.82 -5.21
N GLU A 131 13.14 -18.08 -6.09
CA GLU A 131 14.16 -18.64 -6.98
C GLU A 131 15.39 -19.16 -6.21
N LYS A 132 15.74 -18.55 -5.07
CA LYS A 132 16.87 -18.99 -4.23
C LYS A 132 16.58 -20.25 -3.40
N LYS A 133 15.33 -20.70 -3.33
CA LYS A 133 14.91 -21.86 -2.53
C LYS A 133 14.61 -23.11 -3.36
N ALA A 134 14.59 -22.98 -4.69
CA ALA A 134 14.43 -24.07 -5.65
C ALA A 134 15.82 -24.54 -6.12
#